data_AF-A0A2S4L4R8-F1
#
_entry.id   AF-A0A2S4L4R8-F1
#
_cell.length_a   1.000
_cell.length_b   1.000
_cell.length_c   1.000
_cell.angle_alpha   90.00
_cell.angle_beta   90.00
_cell.angle_gamma   90.00
#
_symmetry.space_group_name_H-M   'P 1'
#
loop_
_entity.id
_entity.type
_entity.pdbx_description
1 polymer ?
#
loop_
_entity_poly.entity_id
_entity_poly.type
_entity_poly.pdbx_seq_one_letter_code
_entity_poly.pdbx_strand_id
1 'polypeptide(L)'
;MRHGAHFYETRSLLFSTARAATYLWMFGILLDIGMMIVSILAYTGAQSNDDRAVIRRTYITFPMAGRHVQRTEIALASLGVILNPTLATFTMVHMSRLRRTLSRPDVSNIKCITLFLLLPWHIACLAGWLVCVAFQAAYVPILGTRKLPECVRFGSELSQCGFVSASWIIAMLYCVLHLVLLSTVLAMLFYAIQVAGARDQTISSKGKAEKPSTTSNPPRPPSAVIEGPSKVDASWTTTL
;
A
#
# COMPACT_ATOMS: atom_id res chain seq x y z
N MET A 1 5.24 3.24 34.72
CA MET A 1 6.28 3.66 33.74
C MET A 1 6.43 2.71 32.55
N ARG A 2 6.34 1.36 32.69
CA ARG A 2 6.49 0.41 31.55
C ARG A 2 5.49 0.57 30.39
N HIS A 3 4.25 0.98 30.63
CA HIS A 3 3.24 1.11 29.56
C HIS A 3 3.51 2.27 28.59
N GLY A 4 4.21 3.32 29.03
CA GLY A 4 4.58 4.45 28.17
C GLY A 4 5.64 4.07 27.14
N ALA A 5 6.68 3.34 27.56
CA ALA A 5 7.79 2.94 26.69
C ALA A 5 7.33 2.09 25.50
N HIS A 6 6.48 1.09 25.75
CA HIS A 6 5.94 0.21 24.70
C HIS A 6 5.11 0.99 23.67
N PHE A 7 4.30 1.97 24.10
CA PHE A 7 3.51 2.79 23.18
C PHE A 7 4.36 3.64 22.23
N TYR A 8 5.43 4.27 22.74
CA TYR A 8 6.35 5.04 21.92
C TYR A 8 7.13 4.18 20.93
N GLU A 9 7.54 2.97 21.36
CA GLU A 9 8.23 2.00 20.52
C GLU A 9 7.35 1.52 19.36
N THR A 10 6.12 1.06 19.64
CA THR A 10 5.17 0.63 18.59
C THR A 10 4.85 1.74 17.60
N ARG A 11 4.70 2.99 18.09
CA ARG A 11 4.46 4.16 17.25
C ARG A 11 5.67 4.45 16.34
N SER A 12 6.89 4.33 16.86
CA SER A 12 8.11 4.49 16.07
C SER A 12 8.20 3.45 14.96
N LEU A 13 7.93 2.18 15.30
CA LEU A 13 7.91 1.07 14.34
C LEU A 13 6.90 1.28 13.22
N LEU A 14 5.68 1.74 13.54
CA LEU A 14 4.65 2.07 12.53
C LEU A 14 5.14 3.12 11.50
N PHE A 15 5.82 4.17 11.95
CA PHE A 15 6.33 5.20 11.03
C PHE A 15 7.58 4.76 10.28
N SER A 16 8.36 3.84 10.86
CA SER A 16 9.50 3.23 10.18
C SER A 16 9.03 2.30 9.05
N THR A 17 8.03 1.46 9.32
CA THR A 17 7.47 0.55 8.31
C THR A 17 6.75 1.31 7.20
N ALA A 18 6.03 2.40 7.51
CA ALA A 18 5.44 3.25 6.49
C ALA A 18 6.47 3.93 5.57
N ARG A 19 7.61 4.35 6.13
CA ARG A 19 8.74 4.88 5.33
C ARG A 19 9.35 3.78 4.46
N ALA A 20 9.55 2.59 5.00
CA ALA A 20 10.04 1.45 4.22
C ALA A 20 9.10 1.12 3.05
N ALA A 21 7.78 1.06 3.28
CA ALA A 21 6.78 0.87 2.23
C ALA A 21 6.86 1.96 1.15
N THR A 22 7.07 3.22 1.56
CA THR A 22 7.27 4.33 0.62
C THR A 22 8.47 4.12 -0.29
N TYR A 23 9.63 3.74 0.27
CA TYR A 23 10.81 3.43 -0.54
C TYR A 23 10.59 2.25 -1.47
N LEU A 24 9.88 1.21 -1.02
CA LEU A 24 9.54 0.06 -1.84
C LEU A 24 8.62 0.42 -3.02
N TRP A 25 7.63 1.31 -2.83
CA TRP A 25 6.83 1.81 -3.96
C TRP A 25 7.66 2.66 -4.93
N MET A 26 8.58 3.51 -4.45
CA MET A 26 9.48 4.27 -5.33
C MET A 26 10.40 3.34 -6.14
N PHE A 27 10.91 2.29 -5.51
CA PHE A 27 11.67 1.24 -6.20
C PHE A 27 10.79 0.49 -7.20
N GLY A 28 9.53 0.22 -6.86
CA GLY A 28 8.52 -0.34 -7.76
C GLY A 28 8.34 0.48 -9.04
N ILE A 29 8.29 1.81 -8.94
CA ILE A 29 8.20 2.70 -10.12
C ILE A 29 9.40 2.52 -11.06
N LEU A 30 10.62 2.38 -10.51
CA LEU A 30 11.81 2.14 -11.32
C LEU A 30 11.74 0.80 -12.03
N LEU A 31 11.24 -0.24 -11.34
CA LEU A 31 10.97 -1.53 -11.97
C LEU A 31 9.88 -1.42 -13.04
N ASP A 32 8.82 -0.63 -12.83
CA ASP A 32 7.73 -0.45 -13.80
C ASP A 32 8.22 0.16 -15.11
N ILE A 33 9.03 1.21 -15.01
CA ILE A 33 9.66 1.84 -16.17
C ILE A 33 10.59 0.84 -16.86
N GLY A 34 11.45 0.16 -16.10
CA GLY A 34 12.39 -0.84 -16.65
C GLY A 34 11.66 -1.98 -17.35
N MET A 35 10.61 -2.52 -16.74
CA MET A 35 9.82 -3.61 -17.29
C MET A 35 9.06 -3.19 -18.53
N MET A 36 8.45 -2.00 -18.55
CA MET A 36 7.82 -1.47 -19.75
C MET A 36 8.82 -1.38 -20.91
N ILE A 37 10.01 -0.82 -20.67
CA ILE A 37 11.05 -0.71 -21.70
C ILE A 37 11.43 -2.11 -22.19
N VAL A 38 11.80 -3.03 -21.29
CA VAL A 38 12.26 -4.38 -21.66
C VAL A 38 11.18 -5.17 -22.40
N SER A 39 9.94 -5.17 -21.90
CA SER A 39 8.83 -5.88 -22.56
C SER A 39 8.47 -5.26 -23.91
N ILE A 40 8.51 -3.92 -24.06
CA ILE A 40 8.29 -3.28 -25.36
C ILE A 40 9.41 -3.64 -26.33
N LEU A 41 10.68 -3.56 -25.92
CA LEU A 41 11.82 -3.90 -26.78
C LEU A 41 11.80 -5.38 -27.18
N ALA A 42 11.40 -6.28 -26.28
CA ALA A 42 11.17 -7.68 -26.61
C ALA A 42 10.02 -7.87 -27.60
N TYR A 43 8.93 -7.12 -27.44
CA TYR A 43 7.70 -7.27 -28.24
C TYR A 43 7.80 -6.67 -29.65
N THR A 44 8.33 -5.45 -29.75
CA THR A 44 8.50 -4.73 -31.03
C THR A 44 9.75 -5.17 -31.78
N GLY A 45 10.64 -5.86 -31.07
CA GLY A 45 11.82 -6.44 -31.64
C GLY A 45 12.92 -5.44 -31.87
N ALA A 46 13.26 -4.67 -30.83
CA ALA A 46 14.36 -3.73 -30.84
C ALA A 46 15.65 -4.42 -31.29
N GLN A 47 16.40 -3.74 -32.15
CA GLN A 47 17.64 -4.23 -32.72
C GLN A 47 18.78 -3.38 -32.17
N SER A 48 19.82 -4.04 -31.66
CA SER A 48 21.06 -3.37 -31.31
C SER A 48 21.89 -3.13 -32.57
N ASN A 49 22.73 -2.10 -32.56
CA ASN A 49 23.75 -1.95 -33.60
C ASN A 49 24.73 -3.13 -33.63
N ASP A 50 24.88 -3.80 -32.49
CA ASP A 50 25.71 -4.99 -32.31
C ASP A 50 25.08 -6.27 -32.87
N ASP A 51 23.78 -6.26 -33.20
CA ASP A 51 23.15 -7.39 -33.87
C ASP A 51 23.77 -7.52 -35.27
N ARG A 52 24.34 -8.70 -35.58
CA ARG A 52 24.98 -8.96 -36.88
C ARG A 52 24.05 -8.58 -38.02
N ALA A 53 24.62 -8.07 -39.12
CA ALA A 53 23.86 -7.57 -40.27
C ALA A 53 22.83 -8.58 -40.85
N VAL A 54 23.09 -9.90 -40.71
CA VAL A 54 22.18 -10.98 -41.11
C VAL A 54 20.94 -11.10 -40.20
N ILE A 55 21.06 -10.69 -38.93
CA ILE A 55 20.05 -10.83 -37.87
C ILE A 55 19.18 -9.57 -37.73
N ARG A 56 19.60 -8.42 -38.29
CA ARG A 56 18.79 -7.18 -38.36
C ARG A 56 17.46 -7.31 -39.12
N ARG A 57 17.09 -8.48 -39.63
CA ARG A 57 15.77 -8.75 -40.21
C ARG A 57 15.06 -9.93 -39.56
N THR A 58 15.59 -10.45 -38.47
CA THR A 58 15.03 -11.59 -37.73
C THR A 58 14.38 -11.10 -36.44
N TYR A 59 13.16 -11.55 -36.19
CA TYR A 59 12.37 -11.21 -35.01
C TYR A 59 11.90 -12.49 -34.34
N ILE A 60 11.74 -12.47 -33.01
CA ILE A 60 11.12 -13.57 -32.29
C ILE A 60 9.65 -13.66 -32.70
N THR A 61 9.26 -14.82 -33.25
CA THR A 61 7.87 -15.10 -33.57
C THR A 61 7.18 -15.68 -32.34
N PHE A 62 6.64 -14.82 -31.48
CA PHE A 62 5.92 -15.30 -30.29
C PHE A 62 4.65 -16.08 -30.68
N PRO A 63 4.43 -17.28 -30.11
CA PRO A 63 3.12 -17.93 -30.18
C PRO A 63 2.07 -17.09 -29.44
N MET A 64 0.79 -17.30 -29.74
CA MET A 64 -0.32 -16.50 -29.18
C MET A 64 -0.23 -16.32 -27.66
N ALA A 65 0.05 -17.40 -26.92
CA ALA A 65 0.21 -17.34 -25.47
C ALA A 65 1.35 -16.39 -25.04
N GLY A 66 2.54 -16.49 -25.68
CA GLY A 66 3.66 -15.58 -25.40
C GLY A 66 3.32 -14.11 -25.70
N ARG A 67 2.58 -13.86 -26.78
CA ARG A 67 2.10 -12.52 -27.14
C ARG A 67 1.16 -11.93 -26.08
N HIS A 68 0.24 -12.72 -25.56
CA HIS A 68 -0.65 -12.29 -24.48
C HIS A 68 0.11 -11.98 -23.21
N VAL A 69 1.09 -12.81 -22.84
CA VAL A 69 1.89 -12.58 -21.64
C VAL A 69 2.65 -11.26 -21.72
N GLN A 70 3.34 -10.97 -22.83
CA GLN A 70 4.07 -9.70 -22.96
C GLN A 70 3.14 -8.47 -22.90
N ARG A 71 1.94 -8.55 -23.50
CA ARG A 71 0.94 -7.47 -23.37
C ARG A 71 0.47 -7.30 -21.92
N THR A 72 0.28 -8.39 -21.21
CA THR A 72 -0.10 -8.37 -19.79
C THR A 72 1.00 -7.72 -18.95
N GLU A 73 2.28 -8.02 -19.20
CA GLU A 73 3.40 -7.38 -18.50
C GLU A 73 3.43 -5.87 -18.71
N ILE A 74 3.27 -5.42 -19.97
CA ILE A 74 3.23 -4.00 -20.30
C ILE A 74 2.04 -3.34 -19.58
N ALA A 75 0.88 -3.98 -19.57
CA ALA A 75 -0.32 -3.47 -18.90
C ALA A 75 -0.14 -3.39 -17.37
N LEU A 76 0.40 -4.44 -16.74
CA LEU A 76 0.65 -4.48 -15.31
C LEU A 76 1.69 -3.43 -14.88
N ALA A 77 2.78 -3.31 -15.62
CA ALA A 77 3.80 -2.30 -15.36
C ALA A 77 3.25 -0.87 -15.55
N SER A 78 2.47 -0.63 -16.62
CA SER A 78 1.81 0.67 -16.84
C SER A 78 0.87 1.04 -15.69
N LEU A 79 0.12 0.06 -15.18
CA LEU A 79 -0.75 0.24 -14.03
C LEU A 79 0.05 0.53 -12.76
N GLY A 80 1.21 -0.13 -12.59
CA GLY A 80 2.18 0.14 -11.53
C GLY A 80 2.70 1.57 -11.54
N VAL A 81 3.09 2.11 -12.70
CA VAL A 81 3.57 3.50 -12.85
C VAL A 81 2.56 4.51 -12.31
N ILE A 82 1.26 4.24 -12.47
CA ILE A 82 0.19 5.14 -12.01
C ILE A 82 -0.11 4.92 -10.53
N LEU A 83 -0.24 3.66 -10.09
CA LEU A 83 -0.72 3.34 -8.75
C LEU A 83 0.38 3.43 -7.69
N ASN A 84 1.61 3.01 -7.95
CA ASN A 84 2.70 3.09 -6.97
C ASN A 84 2.93 4.52 -6.42
N PRO A 85 3.04 5.60 -7.23
CA PRO A 85 3.20 6.95 -6.69
C PRO A 85 1.93 7.43 -5.98
N THR A 86 0.75 7.02 -6.45
CA THR A 86 -0.54 7.35 -5.81
C THR A 86 -0.59 6.74 -4.41
N LEU A 87 -0.28 5.45 -4.26
CA LEU A 87 -0.27 4.74 -2.99
C LEU A 87 0.81 5.27 -2.04
N ALA A 88 2.00 5.61 -2.56
CA ALA A 88 3.07 6.23 -1.78
C ALA A 88 2.66 7.59 -1.21
N THR A 89 2.14 8.47 -2.06
CA THR A 89 1.67 9.80 -1.65
C THR A 89 0.54 9.70 -0.64
N PHE A 90 -0.43 8.84 -0.93
CA PHE A 90 -1.58 8.61 -0.07
C PHE A 90 -1.17 8.11 1.31
N THR A 91 -0.29 7.10 1.38
CA THR A 91 0.22 6.57 2.64
C THR A 91 0.99 7.63 3.42
N MET A 92 1.85 8.41 2.76
CA MET A 92 2.59 9.51 3.41
C MET A 92 1.66 10.57 4.00
N VAL A 93 0.59 10.97 3.28
CA VAL A 93 -0.40 11.94 3.77
C VAL A 93 -1.14 11.40 4.99
N HIS A 94 -1.63 10.17 4.92
CA HIS A 94 -2.36 9.54 6.03
C HIS A 94 -1.48 9.34 7.26
N MET A 95 -0.24 8.90 7.07
CA MET A 95 0.72 8.74 8.17
C MET A 95 1.13 10.09 8.77
N SER A 96 1.26 11.14 7.95
CA SER A 96 1.53 12.50 8.43
C SER A 96 0.38 13.04 9.28
N ARG A 97 -0.87 12.80 8.87
CA ARG A 97 -2.06 13.13 9.66
C ARG A 97 -2.07 12.35 10.97
N LEU A 98 -1.91 11.03 10.91
CA LEU A 98 -1.85 10.18 12.08
C LEU A 98 -0.75 10.65 13.06
N ARG A 99 0.43 11.02 12.56
CA ARG A 99 1.53 11.53 13.40
C ARG A 99 1.15 12.77 14.20
N ARG A 100 0.32 13.67 13.63
CA ARG A 100 -0.08 14.93 14.26
C ARG A 100 -1.23 14.76 15.25
N THR A 101 -2.30 14.09 14.84
CA THR A 101 -3.58 14.03 15.59
C THR A 101 -3.74 12.73 16.38
N LEU A 102 -3.13 11.65 15.89
CA LEU A 102 -3.24 10.28 16.39
C LEU A 102 -4.70 9.90 16.68
N SER A 103 -5.68 10.41 15.93
CA SER A 103 -7.11 10.32 16.28
C SER A 103 -7.70 8.93 16.02
N ARG A 104 -8.74 8.54 16.77
CA ARG A 104 -9.45 7.26 16.57
C ARG A 104 -10.01 7.10 15.14
N PRO A 105 -10.65 8.12 14.53
CA PRO A 105 -11.08 8.01 13.14
C PRO A 105 -9.90 7.86 12.17
N ASP A 106 -8.77 8.53 12.39
CA ASP A 106 -7.58 8.37 11.53
C ASP A 106 -7.03 6.94 11.56
N VAL A 107 -6.98 6.31 12.74
CA VAL A 107 -6.57 4.91 12.88
C VAL A 107 -7.54 3.97 12.19
N SER A 108 -8.85 4.19 12.34
CA SER A 108 -9.87 3.39 11.65
C SER A 108 -9.76 3.52 10.13
N ASN A 109 -9.55 4.72 9.63
CA ASN A 109 -9.35 4.98 8.20
C ASN A 109 -8.15 4.20 7.67
N ILE A 110 -6.99 4.27 8.36
CA ILE A 110 -5.78 3.52 7.96
C ILE A 110 -6.04 2.02 7.91
N LYS A 111 -6.77 1.47 8.88
CA LYS A 111 -7.15 0.04 8.87
C LYS A 111 -8.01 -0.30 7.65
N CYS A 112 -9.07 0.46 7.39
CA CYS A 112 -9.97 0.23 6.26
C CYS A 112 -9.22 0.31 4.93
N ILE A 113 -8.44 1.37 4.72
CA ILE A 113 -7.62 1.54 3.53
C ILE A 113 -6.68 0.35 3.36
N THR A 114 -5.99 -0.04 4.43
CA THR A 114 -5.04 -1.15 4.35
C THR A 114 -5.72 -2.45 3.94
N LEU A 115 -6.86 -2.76 4.54
CA LEU A 115 -7.59 -4.01 4.31
C LEU A 115 -8.31 -4.05 2.95
N PHE A 116 -8.87 -2.94 2.49
CA PHE A 116 -9.72 -2.91 1.31
C PHE A 116 -9.03 -2.38 0.05
N LEU A 117 -7.90 -1.68 0.19
CA LEU A 117 -7.17 -1.12 -0.95
C LEU A 117 -5.74 -1.71 -1.05
N LEU A 118 -4.90 -1.51 -0.04
CA LEU A 118 -3.47 -1.88 -0.15
C LEU A 118 -3.25 -3.39 -0.22
N LEU A 119 -3.91 -4.14 0.66
CA LEU A 119 -3.75 -5.59 0.74
C LEU A 119 -4.29 -6.28 -0.52
N PRO A 120 -5.54 -6.03 -0.98
CA PRO A 120 -6.06 -6.67 -2.19
C PRO A 120 -5.26 -6.30 -3.43
N TRP A 121 -4.81 -5.04 -3.52
CA TRP A 121 -3.95 -4.58 -4.61
C TRP A 121 -2.66 -5.43 -4.72
N HIS A 122 -1.90 -5.55 -3.62
CA HIS A 122 -0.65 -6.30 -3.65
C HIS A 122 -0.84 -7.81 -3.83
N ILE A 123 -1.95 -8.38 -3.35
CA ILE A 123 -2.32 -9.77 -3.64
C ILE A 123 -2.58 -9.95 -5.14
N ALA A 124 -3.36 -9.05 -5.74
CA ALA A 124 -3.67 -9.10 -7.17
C ALA A 124 -2.40 -8.94 -8.03
N CYS A 125 -1.52 -8.00 -7.68
CA CYS A 125 -0.24 -7.84 -8.36
C CYS A 125 0.63 -9.09 -8.25
N LEU A 126 0.78 -9.66 -7.05
CA LEU A 126 1.57 -10.86 -6.83
C LEU A 126 1.03 -12.02 -7.67
N ALA A 127 -0.29 -12.24 -7.68
CA ALA A 127 -0.92 -13.26 -8.50
C ALA A 127 -0.68 -13.03 -10.00
N GLY A 128 -0.83 -11.78 -10.47
CA GLY A 128 -0.59 -11.42 -11.87
C GLY A 128 0.85 -11.69 -12.30
N TRP A 129 1.83 -11.28 -11.50
CA TRP A 129 3.24 -11.51 -11.80
C TRP A 129 3.63 -12.99 -11.71
N LEU A 130 3.10 -13.75 -10.75
CA LEU A 130 3.30 -15.21 -10.67
C LEU A 130 2.77 -15.92 -11.92
N VAL A 131 1.61 -15.51 -12.40
CA VAL A 131 1.05 -16.02 -13.67
C VAL A 131 1.99 -15.69 -14.82
N CYS A 132 2.44 -14.43 -14.95
CA CYS A 132 3.42 -14.06 -15.98
C CYS A 132 4.69 -14.92 -15.90
N VAL A 133 5.31 -15.05 -14.73
CA VAL A 133 6.50 -15.89 -14.51
C VAL A 133 6.27 -17.33 -14.95
N ALA A 134 5.16 -17.93 -14.53
CA ALA A 134 4.85 -19.33 -14.80
C ALA A 134 4.67 -19.59 -16.31
N PHE A 135 3.91 -18.71 -17.00
CA PHE A 135 3.70 -18.85 -18.43
C PHE A 135 4.94 -18.48 -19.25
N GLN A 136 5.75 -17.53 -18.81
CA GLN A 136 7.00 -17.16 -19.47
C GLN A 136 8.08 -18.21 -19.34
N ALA A 137 8.11 -18.99 -18.25
CA ALA A 137 9.14 -20.00 -18.02
C ALA A 137 9.33 -20.95 -19.22
N ALA A 138 8.27 -21.21 -20.00
CA ALA A 138 8.31 -22.04 -21.19
C ALA A 138 8.99 -21.40 -22.43
N TYR A 139 9.23 -20.09 -22.41
CA TYR A 139 9.77 -19.29 -23.53
C TYR A 139 11.11 -18.64 -23.20
N VAL A 140 11.57 -18.73 -21.96
CA VAL A 140 12.77 -18.04 -21.48
C VAL A 140 14.03 -18.79 -21.93
N PRO A 141 14.92 -18.14 -22.72
CA PRO A 141 16.15 -18.77 -23.22
C PRO A 141 17.11 -19.23 -22.12
N ILE A 142 17.25 -18.48 -21.02
CA ILE A 142 18.18 -18.84 -19.92
C ILE A 142 17.78 -20.15 -19.21
N LEU A 143 16.52 -20.56 -19.30
CA LEU A 143 16.04 -21.85 -18.80
C LEU A 143 16.26 -23.01 -19.80
N GLY A 144 16.94 -22.75 -20.92
CA GLY A 144 17.21 -23.75 -21.97
C GLY A 144 15.98 -24.16 -22.77
N THR A 145 14.90 -23.36 -22.73
CA THR A 145 13.66 -23.70 -23.44
C THR A 145 13.80 -23.54 -24.94
N ARG A 146 13.21 -24.48 -25.69
CA ARG A 146 13.31 -24.54 -27.17
C ARG A 146 12.07 -24.04 -27.89
N LYS A 147 11.15 -23.34 -27.19
CA LYS A 147 9.89 -22.88 -27.77
C LYS A 147 9.99 -21.60 -28.60
N LEU A 148 11.13 -20.91 -28.53
CA LEU A 148 11.46 -19.78 -29.40
C LEU A 148 12.56 -20.22 -30.36
N PRO A 149 12.21 -20.68 -31.57
CA PRO A 149 13.20 -21.25 -32.51
C PRO A 149 14.28 -20.24 -32.91
N GLU A 150 13.95 -18.94 -32.94
CA GLU A 150 14.91 -17.87 -33.22
C GLU A 150 15.93 -17.75 -32.09
N CYS A 151 15.52 -17.88 -30.82
CA CYS A 151 16.46 -17.90 -29.70
C CYS A 151 17.28 -19.18 -29.63
N VAL A 152 16.76 -20.31 -30.10
CA VAL A 152 17.55 -21.54 -30.24
C VAL A 152 18.60 -21.38 -31.34
N ARG A 153 18.25 -20.73 -32.45
CA ARG A 153 19.12 -20.58 -33.62
C ARG A 153 20.18 -19.49 -33.48
N PHE A 154 19.80 -18.34 -32.92
CA PHE A 154 20.65 -17.15 -32.85
C PHE A 154 21.12 -16.84 -31.42
N GLY A 155 20.41 -17.32 -30.40
CA GLY A 155 20.84 -17.20 -29.00
C GLY A 155 21.16 -15.77 -28.58
N SER A 156 22.37 -15.57 -28.07
CA SER A 156 22.89 -14.28 -27.64
C SER A 156 23.19 -13.30 -28.78
N GLU A 157 23.21 -13.76 -30.04
CA GLU A 157 23.38 -12.88 -31.21
C GLU A 157 22.08 -12.12 -31.55
N LEU A 158 20.96 -12.46 -30.90
CA LEU A 158 19.69 -11.75 -31.03
C LEU A 158 19.34 -11.07 -29.69
N SER A 159 19.51 -9.75 -29.63
CA SER A 159 19.22 -8.92 -28.45
C SER A 159 17.84 -9.17 -27.82
N GLN A 160 16.82 -9.46 -28.65
CA GLN A 160 15.46 -9.82 -28.20
C GLN A 160 15.42 -11.01 -27.23
N CYS A 161 16.29 -12.00 -27.40
CA CYS A 161 16.36 -13.17 -26.49
C CYS A 161 16.89 -12.76 -25.10
N GLY A 162 17.78 -11.77 -25.06
CA GLY A 162 18.21 -11.11 -23.84
C GLY A 162 17.06 -10.37 -23.16
N PHE A 163 16.27 -9.61 -23.93
CA PHE A 163 15.10 -8.90 -23.37
C PHE A 163 14.02 -9.84 -22.83
N VAL A 164 13.75 -10.98 -23.48
CA VAL A 164 12.81 -12.00 -22.95
C VAL A 164 13.34 -12.63 -21.65
N SER A 165 14.64 -12.86 -21.55
CA SER A 165 15.24 -13.37 -20.30
C SER A 165 15.20 -12.32 -19.20
N ALA A 166 15.49 -11.06 -19.55
CA ALA A 166 15.44 -9.93 -18.62
C ALA A 166 14.02 -9.65 -18.11
N SER A 167 13.00 -9.70 -18.98
CA SER A 167 11.60 -9.52 -18.56
C SER A 167 11.19 -10.56 -17.52
N TRP A 168 11.58 -11.82 -17.72
CA TRP A 168 11.30 -12.89 -16.77
C TRP A 168 12.03 -12.70 -15.42
N ILE A 169 13.29 -12.29 -15.45
CA ILE A 169 14.04 -11.98 -14.21
C ILE A 169 13.37 -10.81 -13.47
N ILE A 170 12.98 -9.76 -14.18
CA ILE A 170 12.29 -8.62 -13.58
C ILE A 170 10.93 -9.06 -13.01
N ALA A 171 10.17 -9.91 -13.70
CA ALA A 171 8.92 -10.47 -13.19
C ALA A 171 9.11 -11.27 -11.88
N MET A 172 10.21 -12.01 -11.75
CA MET A 172 10.58 -12.66 -10.49
C MET A 172 10.89 -11.64 -9.37
N LEU A 173 11.60 -10.56 -9.69
CA LEU A 173 11.83 -9.46 -8.75
C LEU A 173 10.53 -8.79 -8.31
N TYR A 174 9.54 -8.66 -9.20
CA TYR A 174 8.21 -8.18 -8.84
C TYR A 174 7.50 -9.08 -7.83
N CYS A 175 7.57 -10.40 -8.01
CA CYS A 175 7.00 -11.33 -7.04
C CYS A 175 7.61 -11.12 -5.65
N VAL A 176 8.94 -10.99 -5.57
CA VAL A 176 9.64 -10.71 -4.30
C VAL A 176 9.25 -9.35 -3.75
N LEU A 177 9.24 -8.30 -4.57
CA LEU A 177 8.87 -6.94 -4.16
C LEU A 177 7.44 -6.92 -3.60
N HIS A 178 6.47 -7.53 -4.28
CA HIS A 178 5.09 -7.57 -3.82
C HIS A 178 4.89 -8.41 -2.57
N LEU A 179 5.66 -9.50 -2.38
CA LEU A 179 5.68 -10.24 -1.13
C LEU A 179 6.19 -9.35 0.03
N VAL A 180 7.30 -8.64 -0.17
CA VAL A 180 7.86 -7.73 0.84
C VAL A 180 6.87 -6.59 1.14
N LEU A 181 6.27 -5.99 0.10
CA LEU A 181 5.23 -4.97 0.26
C LEU A 181 4.03 -5.51 1.05
N LEU A 182 3.55 -6.72 0.74
CA LEU A 182 2.47 -7.37 1.48
C LEU A 182 2.81 -7.54 2.96
N SER A 183 4.01 -8.03 3.27
CA SER A 183 4.51 -8.14 4.65
C SER A 183 4.60 -6.78 5.35
N THR A 184 5.09 -5.74 4.65
CA THR A 184 5.19 -4.39 5.23
C THR A 184 3.82 -3.76 5.50
N VAL A 185 2.85 -3.98 4.61
CA VAL A 185 1.47 -3.50 4.74
C VAL A 185 0.76 -4.22 5.89
N LEU A 186 0.95 -5.53 6.03
CA LEU A 186 0.45 -6.29 7.17
C LEU A 186 1.09 -5.83 8.49
N ALA A 187 2.39 -5.53 8.49
CA ALA A 187 3.08 -4.98 9.67
C ALA A 187 2.53 -3.60 10.04
N MET A 188 2.30 -2.71 9.07
CA MET A 188 1.65 -1.42 9.31
C MET A 188 0.26 -1.60 9.94
N LEU A 189 -0.54 -2.52 9.43
CA LEU A 189 -1.87 -2.83 9.98
C LEU A 189 -1.77 -3.31 11.44
N PHE A 190 -0.85 -4.24 11.70
CA PHE A 190 -0.62 -4.80 13.03
C PHE A 190 -0.23 -3.71 14.04
N TYR A 191 0.76 -2.87 13.70
CA TYR A 191 1.18 -1.79 14.58
C TYR A 191 0.11 -0.71 14.75
N ALA A 192 -0.68 -0.40 13.71
CA ALA A 192 -1.80 0.52 13.83
C ALA A 192 -2.87 0.00 14.81
N ILE A 193 -3.15 -1.31 14.80
CA ILE A 193 -4.08 -1.95 15.76
C ILE A 193 -3.53 -1.85 17.19
N GLN A 194 -2.24 -2.12 17.40
CA GLN A 194 -1.63 -2.02 18.73
C GLN A 194 -1.66 -0.59 19.28
N VAL A 195 -1.34 0.40 18.45
CA VAL A 195 -1.40 1.83 18.83
C VAL A 195 -2.82 2.24 19.21
N ALA A 196 -3.84 1.72 18.50
CA ALA A 196 -5.24 1.95 18.84
C ALA A 196 -5.59 1.39 20.23
N GLY A 197 -5.23 0.12 20.48
CA GLY A 197 -5.54 -0.56 21.74
C GLY A 197 -4.87 0.07 22.96
N ALA A 198 -3.59 0.41 22.85
CA ALA A 198 -2.85 1.07 23.92
C ALA A 198 -3.43 2.47 24.27
N ARG A 199 -3.93 3.19 23.27
CA ARG A 199 -4.59 4.48 23.50
C ARG A 199 -5.93 4.32 24.22
N ASP A 200 -6.76 3.38 23.79
CA ASP A 200 -8.08 3.14 24.39
C ASP A 200 -7.94 2.73 25.87
N GLN A 201 -6.91 1.93 26.21
CA GLN A 201 -6.57 1.60 27.60
C GLN A 201 -6.13 2.83 28.41
N THR A 202 -5.32 3.72 27.82
CA THR A 202 -4.86 4.95 28.49
C THR A 202 -6.03 5.89 28.81
N ILE A 203 -6.97 6.08 27.87
CA ILE A 203 -8.16 6.91 28.07
C ILE A 203 -9.07 6.30 29.15
N SER A 204 -9.31 4.98 29.10
CA SER A 204 -10.12 4.28 30.10
C SER A 204 -9.53 4.39 31.51
N SER A 205 -8.20 4.29 31.64
CA SER A 205 -7.52 4.43 32.94
C SER A 205 -7.63 5.85 33.51
N LYS A 206 -7.52 6.89 32.69
CA LYS A 206 -7.71 8.29 33.12
C LYS A 206 -9.17 8.57 33.52
N GLY A 207 -10.13 8.11 32.73
CA GLY A 207 -11.56 8.29 33.03
C GLY A 207 -12.01 7.57 34.32
N LYS A 208 -11.33 6.51 34.75
CA LYS A 208 -11.58 5.86 36.04
C LYS A 208 -10.92 6.60 37.23
N ALA A 209 -9.76 7.22 37.02
CA ALA A 209 -9.07 7.98 38.05
C ALA A 209 -9.75 9.32 38.38
N GLU A 210 -10.50 9.89 37.43
CA GLU A 210 -11.20 11.17 37.58
C GLU A 210 -12.65 11.06 38.09
N LYS A 211 -13.16 9.86 38.39
CA LYS A 211 -14.49 9.71 38.99
C LYS A 211 -14.39 10.12 40.48
N PRO A 212 -14.91 11.29 40.91
CA PRO A 212 -14.87 11.66 42.32
C PRO A 212 -15.74 10.68 43.09
N SER A 213 -15.25 10.19 44.22
CA SER A 213 -16.09 9.56 45.23
C SER A 213 -17.07 10.61 45.75
N THR A 214 -18.25 10.72 45.12
CA THR A 214 -19.35 11.52 45.64
C THR A 214 -19.99 10.77 46.82
N THR A 215 -19.33 10.85 47.97
CA THR A 215 -19.94 10.55 49.28
C THR A 215 -19.76 11.76 50.17
N SER A 216 -20.63 12.75 49.98
CA SER A 216 -21.07 13.63 51.05
C SER A 216 -22.34 14.36 50.58
N ASN A 217 -23.48 13.98 51.17
CA ASN A 217 -24.71 14.74 51.05
C ASN A 217 -24.47 16.18 51.55
N PRO A 218 -24.90 17.23 50.82
CA PRO A 218 -24.89 18.57 51.38
C PRO A 218 -25.97 18.70 52.48
N PRO A 219 -25.74 19.51 53.53
CA PRO A 219 -26.74 19.76 54.55
C PRO A 219 -27.94 20.51 53.96
N ARG A 220 -29.14 20.02 54.26
CA ARG A 220 -30.41 20.68 53.93
C ARG A 220 -30.49 22.04 54.66
N PRO A 221 -30.69 23.17 53.96
CA PRO A 221 -30.88 24.45 54.62
C PRO A 221 -32.26 24.50 55.32
N PRO A 222 -32.37 25.18 56.47
CA PRO A 222 -33.62 25.28 57.21
C PRO A 222 -34.64 26.15 56.47
N SER A 223 -35.88 25.66 56.47
CA SER A 223 -37.07 26.33 55.97
C SER A 223 -37.23 27.73 56.59
N ALA A 224 -37.21 28.76 55.75
CA ALA A 224 -37.73 30.07 56.13
C ALA A 224 -39.11 30.24 55.51
N VAL A 225 -40.13 30.19 56.37
CA VAL A 225 -41.49 30.62 56.12
C VAL A 225 -41.47 32.15 56.02
N ILE A 226 -41.89 32.71 54.88
CA ILE A 226 -42.32 34.11 54.80
C ILE A 226 -43.59 34.16 53.94
N GLU A 227 -44.66 34.62 54.58
CA GLU A 227 -45.99 34.87 54.03
C GLU A 227 -45.97 35.95 52.92
N GLY A 228 -46.95 35.89 52.00
CA GLY A 228 -47.19 36.90 50.96
C GLY A 228 -47.73 38.24 51.52
N PRO A 229 -48.44 39.10 50.74
CA PRO A 229 -48.99 38.88 49.39
C PRO A 229 -48.90 40.08 48.41
N SER A 230 -49.49 39.87 47.21
CA SER A 230 -50.33 40.83 46.46
C SER A 230 -49.77 41.50 45.18
N LYS A 231 -50.26 40.95 44.04
CA LYS A 231 -50.84 41.57 42.83
C LYS A 231 -50.02 42.47 41.88
N VAL A 232 -50.49 42.42 40.61
CA VAL A 232 -50.41 43.40 39.50
C VAL A 232 -49.12 43.30 38.67
N ASP A 233 -49.07 43.19 37.34
CA ASP A 233 -50.04 42.99 36.25
C ASP A 233 -49.32 42.36 35.05
N ALA A 234 -50.08 41.66 34.22
CA ALA A 234 -49.68 41.21 32.90
C ALA A 234 -49.68 42.37 31.90
N SER A 235 -48.64 42.49 31.07
CA SER A 235 -48.72 43.22 29.81
C SER A 235 -47.79 42.60 28.78
N TRP A 236 -48.38 42.31 27.62
CA TRP A 236 -47.80 41.72 26.45
C TRP A 236 -47.03 42.76 25.63
N THR A 237 -45.95 42.36 24.95
CA THR A 237 -45.67 42.88 23.61
C THR A 237 -44.76 41.96 22.82
N THR A 238 -45.36 41.36 21.80
CA THR A 238 -44.74 40.69 20.67
C THR A 238 -44.53 41.74 19.59
N THR A 239 -43.33 41.89 19.03
CA THR A 239 -43.19 42.28 17.62
C THR A 239 -41.84 41.85 17.06
N LEU A 240 -41.95 41.35 15.83
CA LEU A 240 -40.99 40.95 14.80
C LEU A 240 -39.61 41.64 14.83
#